data_AF-A0A4Y2H6J8-F1
#
_entry.id   AF-A0A4Y2H6J8-F1
#
_cell.length_a   1.000
_cell.length_b   1.000
_cell.length_c   1.000
_cell.angle_alpha   90.00
_cell.angle_beta   90.00
_cell.angle_gamma   90.00
#
_symmetry.space_group_name_H-M   'P 1'
#
loop_
_entity.id
_entity.type
_entity.pdbx_description
1 polymer ?
#
loop_
_entity_poly.entity_id
_entity_poly.type
_entity_poly.pdbx_seq_one_letter_code
_entity_poly.pdbx_strand_id
1 'polypeptide(L)'
;MKKKTWNKVEVKKKRKYGEEYVSRHTNAVVPACQIGEPCSRQFSSKIGQGNAQQIFKAFWELGNYDIQNAYLSKLIISNDVKRSYLKGRPSRTLRRLDYTVVINNEKCSLFHKAFYRMHGVSENQ
;
A
#
# COMPACT_ATOMS: atom_id res chain seq x y z
N MET A 1 -13.67 -14.76 -32.40
CA MET A 1 -13.90 -14.41 -30.97
C MET A 1 -12.63 -14.21 -30.10
N LYS A 2 -11.39 -14.29 -30.62
CA LYS A 2 -10.15 -14.28 -29.79
C LYS A 2 -9.64 -12.90 -29.30
N LYS A 3 -9.97 -11.79 -29.95
CA LYS A 3 -9.44 -10.44 -29.60
C LYS A 3 -9.93 -9.92 -28.24
N LYS A 4 -11.19 -10.20 -27.85
CA LYS A 4 -11.79 -9.65 -26.61
C LYS A 4 -11.19 -10.26 -25.34
N THR A 5 -10.73 -11.52 -25.38
CA THR A 5 -10.12 -12.20 -24.24
C THR A 5 -8.67 -11.80 -24.03
N TRP A 6 -7.90 -11.61 -25.11
CA TRP A 6 -6.51 -11.12 -25.04
C TRP A 6 -6.39 -9.78 -24.32
N ASN A 7 -7.22 -8.80 -24.69
CA ASN A 7 -7.23 -7.48 -24.03
C ASN A 7 -7.61 -7.56 -22.54
N LYS A 8 -8.42 -8.54 -22.11
CA LYS A 8 -8.75 -8.72 -20.69
C LYS A 8 -7.53 -9.22 -19.90
N VAL A 9 -6.77 -10.16 -20.47
CA VAL A 9 -5.59 -10.73 -19.83
C VAL A 9 -4.49 -9.67 -19.71
N GLU A 10 -4.28 -8.89 -20.78
CA GLU A 10 -3.28 -7.82 -20.79
C GLU A 10 -3.60 -6.72 -19.77
N VAL A 11 -4.85 -6.24 -19.72
CA VAL A 11 -5.26 -5.22 -18.73
C VAL A 11 -5.11 -5.75 -17.30
N LYS A 12 -5.48 -7.02 -17.05
CA LYS A 12 -5.26 -7.64 -15.74
C LYS A 12 -3.78 -7.72 -15.38
N LYS A 13 -2.91 -8.03 -16.35
CA LYS A 13 -1.46 -8.06 -16.16
C LYS A 13 -0.94 -6.66 -15.78
N LYS A 14 -1.24 -5.64 -16.60
CA LYS A 14 -0.85 -4.25 -16.35
C LYS A 14 -1.28 -3.76 -14.97
N ARG A 15 -2.54 -4.03 -14.60
CA ARG A 15 -3.07 -3.68 -13.27
C ARG A 15 -2.32 -4.36 -12.11
N LYS A 16 -1.89 -5.61 -12.25
CA LYS A 16 -1.14 -6.34 -11.21
C LYS A 16 0.25 -5.75 -10.95
N TYR A 17 0.87 -5.18 -11.97
CA TYR A 17 2.16 -4.51 -11.89
C TYR A 17 2.05 -3.00 -11.62
N GLY A 18 0.83 -2.48 -11.45
CA GLY A 18 0.60 -1.04 -11.25
C GLY A 18 0.93 -0.21 -12.50
N GLU A 19 0.91 -0.82 -13.69
CA GLU A 19 1.16 -0.13 -14.96
C GLU A 19 -0.09 0.59 -15.47
N GLU A 20 0.11 1.58 -16.33
CA GLU A 20 -0.97 2.27 -17.02
C GLU A 20 -1.80 1.29 -17.87
N TYR A 21 -3.12 1.40 -17.82
CA TYR A 21 -4.01 0.61 -18.65
C TYR A 21 -5.29 1.35 -19.00
N VAL A 22 -5.91 0.96 -20.12
CA VAL A 22 -7.22 1.49 -20.49
C VAL A 22 -8.32 0.65 -19.83
N SER A 23 -9.15 1.31 -19.03
CA SER A 23 -10.32 0.67 -18.39
C SER A 23 -11.30 0.23 -19.46
N ARG A 24 -11.70 -1.04 -19.43
CA ARG A 24 -12.67 -1.58 -20.40
C ARG A 24 -14.11 -1.10 -20.14
N HIS A 25 -14.40 -0.59 -18.95
CA HIS A 25 -15.74 -0.15 -18.55
C HIS A 25 -15.97 1.32 -18.88
N THR A 26 -14.97 2.16 -18.61
CA THR A 26 -15.06 3.62 -18.79
C THR A 26 -14.32 4.10 -20.04
N ASN A 27 -13.53 3.24 -20.71
CA ASN A 27 -12.60 3.59 -21.79
C ASN A 27 -11.59 4.69 -21.41
N ALA A 28 -11.47 5.02 -20.13
CA ALA A 28 -10.50 5.98 -19.61
C ALA A 28 -9.13 5.32 -19.41
N VAL A 29 -8.08 6.10 -19.63
CA VAL A 29 -6.71 5.72 -19.26
C VAL A 29 -6.60 5.80 -17.74
N VAL A 30 -6.26 4.69 -17.11
CA VAL A 30 -5.91 4.61 -15.69
C VAL A 30 -4.39 4.72 -15.60
N PRO A 31 -3.85 5.78 -14.98
CA PRO A 31 -2.41 6.01 -14.93
C PRO A 31 -1.71 4.91 -14.13
N ALA A 32 -0.41 4.75 -14.38
CA ALA A 32 0.42 3.88 -13.57
C ALA A 32 0.38 4.31 -12.09
N CYS A 33 0.47 3.34 -11.19
CA CYS A 33 0.64 3.59 -9.77
C CYS A 33 1.90 4.42 -9.55
N GLN A 34 1.80 5.40 -8.68
CA GLN A 34 2.91 6.27 -8.32
C GLN A 34 3.00 6.39 -6.80
N ILE A 35 4.21 6.66 -6.33
CA ILE A 35 4.44 7.00 -4.93
C ILE A 35 3.72 8.32 -4.66
N GLY A 36 2.84 8.31 -3.67
CA GLY A 36 2.11 9.52 -3.28
C GLY A 36 3.04 10.57 -2.66
N GLU A 37 2.60 11.82 -2.69
CA GLU A 37 3.35 12.93 -2.10
C GLU A 37 3.66 12.66 -0.61
N PRO A 38 4.88 12.97 -0.13
CA PRO A 38 5.25 12.80 1.26
C PRO A 38 4.22 13.45 2.19
N CYS A 39 3.73 12.70 3.17
CA CYS A 39 2.69 13.20 4.07
C CYS A 39 3.19 14.26 5.06
N SER A 40 4.51 14.30 5.31
CA SER A 40 5.15 15.27 6.20
C SER A 40 6.65 15.36 5.93
N ARG A 41 7.30 16.46 6.35
CA ARG A 41 8.76 16.59 6.25
C ARG A 41 9.51 15.51 7.04
N GLN A 42 8.99 15.13 8.21
CA GLN A 42 9.56 14.07 9.05
C GLN A 42 9.56 12.70 8.37
N PHE A 43 8.54 12.43 7.55
CA PHE A 43 8.48 11.23 6.74
C PHE A 43 9.59 11.21 5.69
N SER A 44 9.74 12.32 4.95
CA SER A 44 10.80 12.45 3.94
C SER A 44 12.20 12.31 4.54
N SER A 45 12.43 12.87 5.73
CA SER A 45 13.74 12.78 6.39
C SER A 45 14.03 11.40 6.97
N LYS A 46 13.02 10.68 7.47
CA LYS A 46 13.19 9.35 8.08
C LYS A 46 13.37 8.23 7.05
N ILE A 47 12.58 8.27 5.98
CA ILE A 47 12.61 7.22 4.95
C ILE A 47 13.60 7.59 3.86
N GLY A 48 13.62 8.84 3.41
CA GLY A 48 14.37 9.23 2.22
C GLY A 48 13.69 8.75 0.93
N GLN A 49 13.74 9.58 -0.11
CA GLN A 49 13.04 9.30 -1.37
C GLN A 49 13.53 8.00 -2.04
N GLY A 50 14.82 7.69 -1.96
CA GLY A 50 15.40 6.47 -2.54
C GLY A 50 14.85 5.18 -1.93
N ASN A 51 14.74 5.10 -0.60
CA ASN A 51 14.21 3.91 0.07
C ASN A 51 12.72 3.73 -0.22
N ALA A 52 11.95 4.83 -0.27
CA ALA A 52 10.54 4.77 -0.66
C ALA A 52 10.39 4.22 -2.09
N GLN A 53 11.25 4.64 -3.03
CA GLN A 53 11.27 4.12 -4.40
C GLN A 53 11.63 2.63 -4.46
N GLN A 54 12.62 2.20 -3.68
CA GLN A 54 13.02 0.80 -3.63
C GLN A 54 11.89 -0.09 -3.09
N ILE A 55 11.23 0.34 -2.00
CA ILE A 55 10.08 -0.37 -1.42
C ILE A 55 8.92 -0.42 -2.42
N PHE A 56 8.61 0.71 -3.06
CA PHE A 56 7.56 0.79 -4.07
C PHE A 56 7.81 -0.19 -5.23
N LYS A 57 9.03 -0.17 -5.78
CA LYS A 57 9.42 -1.05 -6.88
C LYS A 57 9.33 -2.52 -6.48
N ALA A 58 9.92 -2.88 -5.34
CA ALA A 58 9.88 -4.25 -4.83
C ALA A 58 8.45 -4.76 -4.59
N PHE A 59 7.56 -3.89 -4.10
CA PHE A 59 6.15 -4.21 -3.88
C PHE A 59 5.40 -4.51 -5.19
N TRP A 60 5.56 -3.68 -6.22
CA TRP A 60 4.89 -3.88 -7.51
C TRP A 60 5.52 -5.00 -8.35
N GLU A 61 6.81 -5.26 -8.18
CA GLU A 61 7.52 -6.40 -8.80
C GLU A 61 6.95 -7.76 -8.35
N LEU A 62 6.27 -7.84 -7.19
CA LEU A 62 5.58 -9.06 -6.75
C LEU A 62 4.53 -9.54 -7.79
N GLY A 63 3.91 -8.62 -8.53
CA GLY A 63 3.02 -8.93 -9.66
C GLY A 63 1.80 -9.78 -9.35
N ASN A 64 1.51 -10.04 -8.07
CA ASN A 64 0.41 -10.86 -7.61
C ASN A 64 -0.27 -10.18 -6.42
N TYR A 65 -1.57 -9.93 -6.57
CA TYR A 65 -2.40 -9.28 -5.57
C TYR A 65 -2.39 -9.98 -4.21
N ASP A 66 -2.46 -11.32 -4.19
CA ASP A 66 -2.50 -12.06 -2.93
C ASP A 66 -1.15 -11.97 -2.19
N ILE A 67 -0.05 -11.99 -2.94
CA ILE A 67 1.32 -11.84 -2.40
C ILE A 67 1.54 -10.41 -1.91
N GLN A 68 1.05 -9.41 -2.66
CA GLN A 68 1.07 -8.01 -2.26
C GLN A 68 0.28 -7.78 -0.96
N ASN A 69 -0.92 -8.34 -0.86
CA ASN A 69 -1.74 -8.21 0.34
C ASN A 69 -1.12 -8.92 1.54
N ALA A 70 -0.55 -10.12 1.33
CA ALA A 70 0.20 -10.83 2.36
C ALA A 70 1.45 -10.05 2.80
N TYR A 71 2.14 -9.38 1.88
CA TYR A 71 3.26 -8.50 2.18
C TYR A 71 2.83 -7.31 3.05
N LEU A 72 1.78 -6.58 2.66
CA LEU A 72 1.27 -5.45 3.45
C LEU A 72 0.82 -5.91 4.84
N SER A 73 0.11 -7.03 4.91
CA SER A 73 -0.38 -7.58 6.18
C SER A 73 0.75 -7.92 7.15
N LYS A 74 1.90 -8.39 6.66
CA LYS A 74 3.08 -8.65 7.51
C LYS A 74 3.69 -7.38 8.11
N LEU A 75 3.52 -6.26 7.43
CA LEU A 75 4.04 -4.95 7.85
C LEU A 75 3.10 -4.21 8.81
N ILE A 76 1.84 -4.65 8.89
CA ILE A 76 0.80 -4.10 9.75
C ILE A 76 0.69 -4.94 11.01
N ILE A 77 0.90 -4.32 12.16
CA ILE A 77 0.88 -5.00 13.45
C ILE A 77 -0.34 -4.52 14.24
N SER A 78 -1.18 -5.47 14.63
CA SER A 78 -2.34 -5.20 15.47
C SER A 78 -1.97 -5.34 16.94
N ASN A 79 -1.93 -4.22 17.65
CA ASN A 79 -1.59 -4.13 19.08
C ASN A 79 -2.81 -3.80 19.93
N ASP A 80 -2.88 -4.34 21.14
CA ASP A 80 -3.96 -4.02 22.08
C ASP A 80 -3.78 -2.62 22.67
N VAL A 81 -4.88 -1.86 22.75
CA VAL A 81 -4.88 -0.53 23.36
C VAL A 81 -4.87 -0.66 24.88
N LYS A 82 -3.75 -0.25 25.50
CA LYS A 82 -3.54 -0.35 26.95
C LYS A 82 -4.53 0.47 27.78
N ARG A 83 -5.08 1.57 27.25
CA ARG A 83 -6.02 2.45 27.97
C ARG A 83 -6.94 3.22 27.01
N SER A 84 -8.23 3.27 27.31
CA SER A 84 -9.24 4.10 26.66
C SER A 84 -9.91 4.98 27.70
N TYR A 85 -10.01 6.29 27.43
CA TYR A 85 -10.68 7.26 28.30
C TYR A 85 -12.16 7.48 27.92
N LEU A 86 -12.65 6.78 26.90
CA LEU A 86 -14.04 6.87 26.45
C LEU A 86 -14.95 6.07 27.39
N LYS A 87 -15.86 6.76 28.10
CA LYS A 87 -16.90 6.11 28.91
C LYS A 87 -17.78 5.20 28.04
N GLY A 88 -18.04 3.98 28.50
CA GLY A 88 -18.92 3.01 27.81
C GLY A 88 -18.28 2.24 26.64
N ARG A 89 -16.99 2.46 26.33
CA ARG A 89 -16.29 1.73 25.27
C ARG A 89 -15.32 0.71 25.88
N PRO A 90 -15.43 -0.60 25.56
CA PRO A 90 -14.53 -1.60 26.14
C PRO A 90 -13.09 -1.38 25.66
N SER A 91 -12.23 -0.89 26.56
CA SER A 91 -10.82 -0.61 26.26
C SER A 91 -10.06 -1.83 25.74
N ARG A 92 -10.42 -3.03 26.22
CA ARG A 92 -9.73 -4.29 25.94
C ARG A 92 -10.06 -4.88 24.56
N THR A 93 -11.11 -4.37 23.90
CA THR A 93 -11.48 -4.74 22.52
C THR A 93 -10.85 -3.80 21.49
N LEU A 94 -10.31 -2.66 21.93
CA LEU A 94 -9.70 -1.69 21.03
C LEU A 94 -8.32 -2.15 20.61
N ARG A 95 -8.16 -2.30 19.30
CA ARG A 95 -6.88 -2.58 18.67
C ARG A 95 -6.37 -1.34 17.95
N ARG A 96 -5.07 -1.11 18.06
CA ARG A 96 -4.32 -0.11 17.31
C ARG A 96 -3.53 -0.83 16.23
N LEU A 97 -3.56 -0.30 15.02
CA LEU A 97 -2.72 -0.77 13.93
C LEU A 97 -1.46 0.07 13.86
N ASP A 98 -0.30 -0.58 13.94
CA ASP A 98 1.00 0.04 13.75
C ASP A 98 1.56 -0.40 12.39
N TYR A 99 1.84 0.59 11.54
CA TYR A 99 2.38 0.39 10.20
C TYR A 99 3.89 0.47 10.28
N THR A 100 4.59 -0.53 9.76
CA THR A 100 6.04 -0.63 9.88
C THR A 100 6.70 -0.99 8.57
N VAL A 101 7.91 -0.51 8.35
CA VAL A 101 8.76 -0.90 7.21
C VAL A 101 10.18 -1.12 7.72
N VAL A 102 10.95 -1.95 7.02
CA VAL A 102 12.37 -2.17 7.32
C VAL A 102 13.20 -1.38 6.32
N ILE A 103 14.03 -0.48 6.83
CA ILE A 103 14.94 0.35 6.04
C ILE A 103 16.32 0.21 6.66
N ASN A 104 17.34 -0.16 5.88
CA ASN A 104 18.71 -0.38 6.39
C ASN A 104 18.76 -1.33 7.61
N ASN A 105 17.97 -2.40 7.58
CA ASN A 105 17.75 -3.34 8.69
C ASN A 105 17.12 -2.76 9.97
N GLU A 106 16.70 -1.51 9.96
CA GLU A 106 16.00 -0.87 11.07
C GLU A 106 14.50 -0.82 10.82
N LYS A 107 13.72 -1.15 11.85
CA LYS A 107 12.26 -1.10 11.79
C LYS A 107 11.77 0.31 12.04
N CYS A 108 11.24 0.93 11.01
CA CYS A 108 10.65 2.27 11.06
C CYS A 108 9.12 2.18 11.17
N SER A 109 8.54 2.87 12.15
CA SER A 109 7.09 3.02 12.27
C SER A 109 6.61 4.22 11.46
N LEU A 110 5.50 4.03 10.73
CA LEU A 110 4.89 5.00 9.85
C LEU A 110 3.47 5.33 10.26
N PHE A 111 3.05 6.54 9.88
CA PHE A 111 1.65 6.90 9.91
C PHE A 111 0.89 6.15 8.81
N HIS A 112 -0.38 5.85 9.08
CA HIS A 112 -1.28 5.15 8.18
C HIS A 112 -1.20 5.65 6.73
N LYS A 113 -1.42 6.96 6.51
CA LYS A 113 -1.40 7.57 5.17
C LYS A 113 -0.05 7.46 4.48
N ALA A 114 1.04 7.53 5.23
CA ALA A 114 2.39 7.45 4.69
C ALA A 114 2.67 6.05 4.13
N PHE A 115 2.25 5.03 4.87
CA PHE A 115 2.39 3.63 4.47
C PHE A 115 1.68 3.36 3.13
N TYR A 116 0.41 3.75 2.98
CA TYR A 116 -0.32 3.51 1.74
C TYR A 116 0.22 4.32 0.56
N ARG A 117 0.60 5.59 0.79
CA ARG A 117 1.21 6.43 -0.26
C ARG A 117 2.54 5.88 -0.76
N MET A 118 3.37 5.32 0.12
CA MET A 118 4.63 4.67 -0.27
C MET A 118 4.42 3.49 -1.21
N HIS A 119 3.35 2.72 -1.00
CA HIS A 119 3.05 1.55 -1.82
C HIS A 119 2.19 1.91 -3.04
N GLY A 120 1.76 3.17 -3.18
CA GLY A 120 0.89 3.63 -4.27
C GLY A 120 -0.49 2.98 -4.27
N VAL A 121 -1.01 2.66 -3.07
CA VAL A 121 -2.29 1.98 -2.89
C VAL A 121 -3.28 2.88 -2.14
N SER A 122 -4.57 2.74 -2.42
CA SER A 122 -5.63 3.42 -1.68
C SER A 122 -5.87 2.78 -0.31
N GLU A 123 -6.29 3.58 0.66
CA GLU A 123 -6.60 3.18 2.04
C GLU A 123 -7.74 2.15 2.16
N ASN A 124 -8.62 2.04 1.15
CA ASN A 124 -9.85 1.25 1.17
C ASN A 124 -9.75 -0.07 0.38
N GLN A 125 -8.64 -0.81 0.47
CA GLN A 125 -8.48 -2.11 -0.22
C GLN A 125 -9.25 -3.25 0.46
#